data_AF-A0A6V7Q241-F1
#
_entry.id   AF-A0A6V7Q241-F1
#
_cell.length_a   1.000
_cell.length_b   1.000
_cell.length_c   1.000
_cell.angle_alpha   90.00
_cell.angle_beta   90.00
_cell.angle_gamma   90.00
#
_symmetry.space_group_name_H-M   'P 1'
#
loop_
_entity.id
_entity.type
_entity.pdbx_description
1 polymer ?
#
loop_
_entity_poly.entity_id
_entity_poly.type
_entity_poly.pdbx_seq_one_letter_code
_entity_poly.pdbx_strand_id
1 'polypeptide(L)'
;MQKHQRYIPLRSTSTGNLLPFFIAVANGVIKEEVVRKGNEAVLRARYEDAKFFYKMDTQKKFSEFRSQLNGILFHEKLGTMLDKMERVQKIVAKLGLALGIDERMIPVIKDAAAIAMSDLATSIVTEFTSLAGIMARHYALKDGYPEQIAEALFEIMLPRFSGDILPKSDAGIVLAVADRLDSLVGLFGAGCQPSSTNDPFGLRRISYGLVQILTENKKNLDLRSALTLVVDVQPIEVDANIINEVLQFVTRRLEQLLVDKGINSEIVRSVLLERANCPYLASQSAVESIPVKCKFKVPIKLNRTVSKVVEVYSRPTRIIRGKDIDNNLEVSSTAFEKDEEQALWSAYLEVSTKIHPGVDIETFAQTSLLLLQPLEDFFNNVFVMAEDQSIRNNRLALLKKIADLPKGVADLSVLPGF
;
A
#
# COMPACT_ATOMS: atom_id res chain seq x y z
N MET A 1 -30.02 -5.42 9.35
CA MET A 1 -30.79 -6.31 10.26
C MET A 1 -29.98 -7.47 10.83
N GLN A 2 -29.10 -8.13 10.08
CA GLN A 2 -28.22 -9.19 10.61
C GLN A 2 -27.42 -8.76 11.86
N LYS A 3 -26.84 -7.55 11.87
CA LYS A 3 -26.09 -7.04 13.03
C LYS A 3 -26.99 -6.61 14.20
N HIS A 4 -28.10 -5.94 13.94
CA HIS A 4 -28.94 -5.33 14.99
C HIS A 4 -29.96 -6.30 15.60
N GLN A 5 -30.49 -7.25 14.83
CA GLN A 5 -31.54 -8.18 15.25
C GLN A 5 -31.11 -9.65 15.15
N ARG A 6 -29.84 -9.93 14.79
CA ARG A 6 -29.27 -11.29 14.70
C ARG A 6 -30.04 -12.23 13.77
N TYR A 7 -30.76 -11.68 12.79
CA TYR A 7 -31.40 -12.49 11.75
C TYR A 7 -30.36 -13.10 10.82
N ILE A 8 -30.59 -14.34 10.44
CA ILE A 8 -29.80 -15.05 9.42
C ILE A 8 -30.59 -14.99 8.11
N PRO A 9 -30.20 -14.12 7.16
CA PRO A 9 -30.86 -14.08 5.86
C PRO A 9 -30.54 -15.34 5.06
N LEU A 10 -31.53 -15.89 4.37
CA LEU A 10 -31.33 -17.05 3.51
C LEU A 10 -31.04 -16.60 2.08
N ARG A 11 -30.10 -17.30 1.44
CA ARG A 11 -29.75 -17.09 0.03
C ARG A 11 -29.98 -18.39 -0.75
N SER A 12 -30.40 -18.23 -1.99
CA SER A 12 -30.53 -19.33 -2.94
C SER A 12 -29.15 -19.94 -3.20
N THR A 13 -29.03 -21.26 -3.08
CA THR A 13 -27.80 -21.99 -3.43
C THR A 13 -27.53 -22.00 -4.94
N SER A 14 -28.57 -21.89 -5.77
CA SER A 14 -28.45 -21.88 -7.23
C SER A 14 -28.11 -20.51 -7.81
N THR A 15 -28.65 -19.42 -7.24
CA THR A 15 -28.50 -18.07 -7.80
C THR A 15 -27.69 -17.11 -6.92
N GLY A 16 -27.46 -17.45 -5.64
CA GLY A 16 -26.84 -16.55 -4.65
C GLY A 16 -27.74 -15.38 -4.19
N ASN A 17 -28.91 -15.22 -4.78
CA ASN A 17 -29.85 -14.15 -4.47
C ASN A 17 -30.46 -14.30 -3.08
N LEU A 18 -30.76 -13.17 -2.45
CA LEU A 18 -31.48 -13.11 -1.19
C LEU A 18 -32.89 -13.68 -1.38
N LEU A 19 -33.29 -14.62 -0.52
CA LEU A 19 -34.63 -15.17 -0.49
C LEU A 19 -35.51 -14.38 0.48
N PRO A 20 -36.85 -14.40 0.29
CA PRO A 20 -37.80 -13.76 1.22
C PRO A 20 -37.98 -14.59 2.52
N PHE A 21 -36.90 -15.16 3.04
CA PHE A 21 -36.88 -15.98 4.25
C PHE A 21 -35.73 -15.53 5.16
N PHE A 22 -35.94 -15.69 6.46
CA PHE A 22 -34.94 -15.46 7.49
C PHE A 22 -35.07 -16.52 8.57
N ILE A 23 -33.96 -16.78 9.27
CA ILE A 23 -33.96 -17.57 10.50
C ILE A 23 -33.71 -16.62 11.67
N ALA A 24 -34.48 -16.81 12.74
CA ALA A 24 -34.28 -16.17 14.02
C ALA A 24 -34.11 -17.24 15.11
N VAL A 25 -33.29 -16.94 16.12
CA VAL A 25 -33.06 -17.82 17.26
C VAL A 25 -33.72 -17.21 18.48
N ALA A 26 -34.54 -17.98 19.18
CA ALA A 26 -35.16 -17.59 20.44
C ALA A 26 -34.83 -18.63 21.52
N ASN A 27 -34.57 -18.16 22.74
CA ASN A 27 -34.21 -19.02 23.88
C ASN A 27 -35.43 -19.26 24.78
N GLY A 28 -35.56 -20.48 25.31
CA GLY A 28 -36.56 -20.85 26.31
C GLY A 28 -37.87 -21.39 25.72
N VAL A 29 -38.91 -21.43 26.56
CA VAL A 29 -40.25 -21.85 26.13
C VAL A 29 -40.88 -20.72 25.31
N ILE A 30 -41.16 -20.98 24.05
CA ILE A 30 -41.67 -19.99 23.09
C ILE A 30 -43.01 -20.40 22.52
N LYS A 31 -43.82 -19.40 22.13
CA LYS A 31 -44.95 -19.57 21.21
C LYS A 31 -44.49 -19.18 19.82
N GLU A 32 -44.21 -20.17 18.97
CA GLU A 32 -43.60 -19.97 17.65
C GLU A 32 -44.32 -18.92 16.79
N GLU A 33 -45.66 -18.95 16.76
CA GLU A 33 -46.44 -18.00 15.96
C GLU A 33 -46.25 -16.54 16.40
N VAL A 34 -46.18 -16.30 17.72
CA VAL A 34 -45.99 -14.97 18.29
C VAL A 34 -44.59 -14.45 17.95
N VAL A 35 -43.57 -15.30 18.14
CA VAL A 35 -42.18 -14.96 17.83
C VAL A 35 -42.00 -14.69 16.34
N ARG A 36 -42.59 -15.53 15.47
CA ARG A 36 -42.55 -15.34 14.02
C ARG A 36 -43.20 -14.02 13.60
N LYS A 37 -44.46 -13.78 14.01
CA LYS A 37 -45.20 -12.54 13.67
C LYS A 37 -44.48 -11.29 14.17
N GLY A 38 -43.91 -11.34 15.38
CA GLY A 38 -43.14 -10.23 15.94
C GLY A 38 -41.91 -9.89 15.09
N ASN A 39 -41.10 -10.89 14.73
CA ASN A 39 -39.92 -10.67 13.90
C ASN A 39 -40.26 -10.24 12.47
N GLU A 40 -41.32 -10.80 11.88
CA GLU A 40 -41.85 -10.36 10.58
C GLU A 40 -42.30 -8.90 10.61
N ALA A 41 -42.99 -8.47 11.67
CA ALA A 41 -43.43 -7.08 11.81
C ALA A 41 -42.24 -6.12 11.89
N VAL A 42 -41.21 -6.46 12.65
CA VAL A 42 -39.97 -5.67 12.76
C VAL A 42 -39.27 -5.57 11.41
N LEU A 43 -39.13 -6.68 10.66
CA LEU A 43 -38.54 -6.67 9.33
C LEU A 43 -39.36 -5.84 8.34
N ARG A 44 -40.69 -6.02 8.35
CA ARG A 44 -41.60 -5.30 7.45
C ARG A 44 -41.48 -3.80 7.64
N ALA A 45 -41.56 -3.32 8.89
CA ALA A 45 -41.39 -1.90 9.20
C ALA A 45 -40.05 -1.36 8.67
N ARG A 46 -38.95 -2.10 8.87
CA ARG A 46 -37.63 -1.69 8.37
C ARG A 46 -37.50 -1.68 6.84
N TYR A 47 -38.17 -2.60 6.15
CA TYR A 47 -38.22 -2.56 4.68
C TYR A 47 -39.14 -1.43 4.17
N GLU A 48 -40.19 -1.09 4.89
CA GLU A 48 -41.04 0.06 4.59
C GLU A 48 -40.25 1.38 4.72
N ASP A 49 -39.45 1.55 5.78
CA ASP A 49 -38.52 2.67 5.93
C ASP A 49 -37.55 2.74 4.75
N ALA A 50 -36.87 1.64 4.43
CA ALA A 50 -35.94 1.59 3.31
C ALA A 50 -36.61 1.94 1.97
N LYS A 51 -37.84 1.45 1.74
CA LYS A 51 -38.64 1.76 0.55
C LYS A 51 -39.03 3.23 0.51
N PHE A 52 -39.36 3.83 1.65
CA PHE A 52 -39.69 5.25 1.76
C PHE A 52 -38.49 6.12 1.40
N PHE A 53 -37.33 5.89 2.04
CA PHE A 53 -36.10 6.64 1.75
C PHE A 53 -35.67 6.47 0.30
N TYR A 54 -35.67 5.24 -0.22
CA TYR A 54 -35.35 4.97 -1.62
C TYR A 54 -36.25 5.75 -2.58
N LYS A 55 -37.57 5.77 -2.33
CA LYS A 55 -38.51 6.54 -3.16
C LYS A 55 -38.18 8.02 -3.15
N MET A 56 -37.91 8.59 -1.97
CA MET A 56 -37.56 10.00 -1.81
C MET A 56 -36.26 10.34 -2.54
N ASP A 57 -35.22 9.52 -2.38
CA ASP A 57 -33.93 9.73 -3.03
C ASP A 57 -34.06 9.68 -4.56
N THR A 58 -34.87 8.76 -5.09
CA THR A 58 -35.05 8.59 -6.54
C THR A 58 -35.93 9.63 -7.23
N GLN A 59 -36.41 10.63 -6.50
CA GLN A 59 -37.05 11.81 -7.07
C GLN A 59 -36.05 12.84 -7.59
N LYS A 60 -34.77 12.73 -7.20
CA LYS A 60 -33.67 13.60 -7.60
C LYS A 60 -32.67 12.82 -8.44
N LYS A 61 -31.90 13.52 -9.27
CA LYS A 61 -30.72 12.95 -9.93
C LYS A 61 -29.60 12.73 -8.94
N PHE A 62 -28.84 11.66 -9.14
CA PHE A 62 -27.74 11.26 -8.27
C PHE A 62 -26.68 12.37 -8.14
N SER A 63 -26.39 13.07 -9.24
CA SER A 63 -25.46 14.21 -9.24
C SER A 63 -25.90 15.37 -8.34
N GLU A 64 -27.20 15.53 -8.05
CA GLU A 64 -27.70 16.61 -7.18
C GLU A 64 -27.27 16.41 -5.72
N PHE A 65 -27.01 15.17 -5.30
CA PHE A 65 -26.54 14.87 -3.94
C PHE A 65 -25.09 15.29 -3.71
N ARG A 66 -24.32 15.56 -4.77
CA ARG A 66 -22.93 16.03 -4.64
C ARG A 66 -22.84 17.30 -3.81
N SER A 67 -23.68 18.29 -4.11
CA SER A 67 -23.73 19.58 -3.39
C SER A 67 -24.09 19.42 -1.92
N GLN A 68 -24.87 18.40 -1.58
CA GLN A 68 -25.35 18.14 -0.21
C GLN A 68 -24.24 17.55 0.68
N LEU A 69 -23.13 17.08 0.12
CA LEU A 69 -21.94 16.70 0.90
C LEU A 69 -21.35 17.88 1.69
N ASN A 70 -21.67 19.13 1.33
CA ASN A 70 -21.31 20.32 2.10
C ASN A 70 -21.97 20.33 3.50
N GLY A 71 -23.07 19.60 3.68
CA GLY A 71 -23.71 19.44 4.99
C GLY A 71 -23.05 18.41 5.90
N ILE A 72 -22.06 17.67 5.41
CA ILE A 72 -21.41 16.56 6.14
C ILE A 72 -19.99 17.00 6.49
N LEU A 73 -19.76 17.30 7.77
CA LEU A 73 -18.43 17.66 8.26
C LEU A 73 -17.46 16.47 8.12
N PHE A 74 -16.32 16.69 7.45
CA PHE A 74 -15.23 15.72 7.41
C PHE A 74 -14.30 15.95 8.60
N HIS A 75 -13.81 17.17 8.78
CA HIS A 75 -12.99 17.59 9.92
C HIS A 75 -12.96 19.12 10.01
N GLU A 76 -12.92 19.70 11.22
CA GLU A 76 -12.99 21.16 11.44
C GLU A 76 -11.97 21.96 10.62
N LYS A 77 -10.74 21.47 10.50
CA LYS A 77 -9.67 22.10 9.69
C LYS A 77 -9.68 21.73 8.20
N LEU A 78 -10.34 20.64 7.82
CA LEU A 78 -10.29 20.08 6.44
C LEU A 78 -11.60 20.29 5.67
N GLY A 79 -12.61 20.86 6.33
CA GLY A 79 -13.91 21.16 5.77
C GLY A 79 -14.87 19.96 5.77
N THR A 80 -15.67 19.93 4.73
CA THR A 80 -16.79 19.01 4.53
C THR A 80 -16.39 17.81 3.66
N MET A 81 -17.28 16.84 3.52
CA MET A 81 -17.12 15.78 2.54
C MET A 81 -17.12 16.32 1.10
N LEU A 82 -17.77 17.46 0.83
CA LEU A 82 -17.66 18.10 -0.49
C LEU A 82 -16.22 18.57 -0.73
N ASP A 83 -15.64 19.30 0.23
CA ASP A 83 -14.26 19.80 0.15
C ASP A 83 -13.26 18.65 -0.04
N LYS A 84 -13.45 17.55 0.71
CA LYS A 84 -12.67 16.33 0.54
C LYS A 84 -12.72 15.80 -0.88
N MET A 85 -13.92 15.65 -1.42
CA MET A 85 -14.07 15.05 -2.73
C MET A 85 -13.66 15.98 -3.88
N GLU A 86 -13.64 17.30 -3.67
CA GLU A 86 -13.02 18.25 -4.60
C GLU A 86 -11.50 18.10 -4.63
N ARG A 87 -10.85 17.88 -3.48
CA ARG A 87 -9.41 17.57 -3.43
C ARG A 87 -9.09 16.28 -4.16
N VAL A 88 -9.87 15.22 -3.90
CA VAL A 88 -9.75 13.94 -4.62
C VAL A 88 -9.88 14.17 -6.14
N GLN A 89 -10.91 14.90 -6.59
CA GLN A 89 -11.10 15.18 -8.02
C GLN A 89 -9.93 15.95 -8.67
N LYS A 90 -9.24 16.83 -7.93
CA LYS A 90 -8.07 17.57 -8.43
C LYS A 90 -6.86 16.67 -8.70
N ILE A 91 -6.69 15.58 -7.95
CA ILE A 91 -5.48 14.73 -8.03
C ILE A 91 -5.63 13.47 -8.89
N VAL A 92 -6.85 12.97 -9.10
CA VAL A 92 -7.08 11.64 -9.70
C VAL A 92 -6.48 11.46 -11.10
N ALA A 93 -6.38 12.53 -11.89
CA ALA A 93 -5.77 12.44 -13.22
C ALA A 93 -4.25 12.18 -13.13
N LYS A 94 -3.53 12.99 -12.34
CA LYS A 94 -2.09 12.82 -12.13
C LYS A 94 -1.78 11.50 -11.42
N LEU A 95 -2.58 11.16 -10.42
CA LEU A 95 -2.44 9.91 -9.68
C LEU A 95 -2.73 8.69 -10.55
N GLY A 96 -3.71 8.76 -11.45
CA GLY A 96 -4.00 7.70 -12.42
C GLY A 96 -2.79 7.39 -13.31
N LEU A 97 -2.15 8.43 -13.86
CA LEU A 97 -0.93 8.28 -14.64
C LEU A 97 0.23 7.71 -13.79
N ALA A 98 0.39 8.19 -12.55
CA ALA A 98 1.41 7.68 -11.62
C ALA A 98 1.20 6.21 -11.23
N LEU A 99 -0.06 5.73 -11.23
CA LEU A 99 -0.42 4.33 -11.03
C LEU A 99 -0.28 3.46 -12.29
N GLY A 100 0.16 4.05 -13.41
CA GLY A 100 0.28 3.36 -14.70
C GLY A 100 -1.07 3.05 -15.35
N ILE A 101 -2.11 3.82 -15.04
CA ILE A 101 -3.41 3.69 -15.72
C ILE A 101 -3.33 4.31 -17.10
N ASP A 102 -3.97 3.65 -18.08
CA ASP A 102 -4.08 4.13 -19.45
C ASP A 102 -4.74 5.52 -19.49
N GLU A 103 -4.13 6.45 -20.24
CA GLU A 103 -4.61 7.83 -20.36
C GLU A 103 -6.06 7.91 -20.88
N ARG A 104 -6.51 6.91 -21.66
CA ARG A 104 -7.88 6.81 -22.17
C ARG A 104 -8.92 6.62 -21.06
N MET A 105 -8.52 6.16 -19.87
CA MET A 105 -9.41 5.99 -18.72
C MET A 105 -9.55 7.26 -17.88
N ILE A 106 -8.71 8.28 -18.10
CA ILE A 106 -8.70 9.52 -17.30
C ILE A 106 -10.04 10.27 -17.36
N PRO A 107 -10.76 10.36 -18.50
CA PRO A 107 -12.10 10.94 -18.53
C PRO A 107 -13.08 10.19 -17.61
N VAL A 108 -13.12 8.86 -17.67
CA VAL A 108 -13.98 8.02 -16.82
C VAL A 108 -13.66 8.22 -15.33
N ILE A 109 -12.38 8.31 -14.99
CA ILE A 109 -11.91 8.58 -13.63
C ILE A 109 -12.38 9.94 -13.13
N LYS A 110 -12.26 10.99 -13.96
CA LYS A 110 -12.70 12.35 -13.60
C LYS A 110 -14.21 12.44 -13.43
N ASP A 111 -14.97 11.82 -14.33
CA ASP A 111 -16.43 11.80 -14.28
C ASP A 111 -16.92 11.05 -13.03
N ALA A 112 -16.31 9.92 -12.70
CA ALA A 112 -16.59 9.20 -11.47
C ALA A 112 -16.21 10.03 -10.22
N ALA A 113 -15.06 10.70 -10.21
CA ALA A 113 -14.64 11.55 -9.08
C ALA A 113 -15.61 12.71 -8.81
N ALA A 114 -16.22 13.27 -9.86
CA ALA A 114 -17.15 14.39 -9.77
C ALA A 114 -18.43 14.06 -8.97
N ILE A 115 -18.85 12.79 -8.97
CA ILE A 115 -20.05 12.30 -8.26
C ILE A 115 -19.72 11.28 -7.17
N ALA A 116 -18.45 10.98 -6.94
CA ALA A 116 -18.01 10.05 -5.91
C ALA A 116 -18.47 10.45 -4.51
N MET A 117 -18.89 9.43 -3.74
CA MET A 117 -19.44 9.51 -2.38
C MET A 117 -20.68 10.40 -2.22
N SER A 118 -21.33 10.85 -3.31
CA SER A 118 -22.57 11.63 -3.23
C SER A 118 -23.71 10.87 -2.56
N ASP A 119 -23.66 9.53 -2.55
CA ASP A 119 -24.64 8.71 -1.87
C ASP A 119 -24.62 8.89 -0.35
N LEU A 120 -23.54 9.38 0.25
CA LEU A 120 -23.49 9.69 1.69
C LEU A 120 -24.52 10.74 2.12
N ALA A 121 -24.96 11.61 1.20
CA ALA A 121 -26.02 12.59 1.46
C ALA A 121 -27.42 12.06 1.14
N THR A 122 -27.56 10.81 0.68
CA THR A 122 -28.88 10.22 0.42
C THR A 122 -29.53 9.77 1.72
N SER A 123 -30.84 9.79 1.75
CA SER A 123 -31.60 9.47 2.95
C SER A 123 -31.46 8.00 3.30
N ILE A 124 -31.39 7.13 2.29
CA ILE A 124 -31.19 5.71 2.50
C ILE A 124 -29.82 5.42 3.15
N VAL A 125 -28.75 6.13 2.77
CA VAL A 125 -27.40 5.89 3.35
C VAL A 125 -27.27 6.56 4.71
N THR A 126 -27.94 7.69 4.93
CA THR A 126 -28.02 8.32 6.25
C THR A 126 -28.63 7.37 7.28
N GLU A 127 -29.72 6.67 6.93
CA GLU A 127 -30.33 5.64 7.80
C GLU A 127 -29.54 4.32 7.80
N PHE A 128 -29.02 3.90 6.64
CA PHE A 128 -28.38 2.61 6.43
C PHE A 128 -26.94 2.77 5.91
N THR A 129 -26.05 3.32 6.74
CA THR A 129 -24.66 3.66 6.38
C THR A 129 -23.85 2.51 5.77
N SER A 130 -24.18 1.26 6.09
CA SER A 130 -23.56 0.08 5.47
C SER A 130 -23.80 -0.07 3.96
N LEU A 131 -24.75 0.69 3.40
CA LEU A 131 -25.08 0.70 1.98
C LEU A 131 -24.30 1.75 1.18
N ALA A 132 -23.43 2.53 1.82
CA ALA A 132 -22.54 3.45 1.12
C ALA A 132 -21.70 2.73 0.05
N GLY A 133 -21.50 3.37 -1.10
CA GLY A 133 -20.92 2.80 -2.32
C GLY A 133 -21.90 1.90 -3.09
N ILE A 134 -22.64 1.03 -2.40
CA ILE A 134 -23.65 0.15 -3.05
C ILE A 134 -24.77 1.01 -3.64
N MET A 135 -25.26 1.97 -2.88
CA MET A 135 -26.30 2.89 -3.35
C MET A 135 -25.76 3.89 -4.38
N ALA A 136 -24.50 4.33 -4.27
CA ALA A 136 -23.87 5.14 -5.32
C ALA A 136 -23.94 4.45 -6.68
N ARG A 137 -23.49 3.19 -6.77
CA ARG A 137 -23.58 2.39 -8.01
C ARG A 137 -25.02 2.24 -8.48
N HIS A 138 -25.93 1.90 -7.57
CA HIS A 138 -27.34 1.68 -7.91
C HIS A 138 -28.01 2.95 -8.47
N TYR A 139 -27.80 4.10 -7.83
CA TYR A 139 -28.36 5.37 -8.29
C TYR A 139 -27.72 5.83 -9.60
N ALA A 140 -26.40 5.66 -9.77
CA ALA A 140 -25.72 6.00 -11.01
C ALA A 140 -26.26 5.18 -12.20
N LEU A 141 -26.41 3.85 -12.04
CA LEU A 141 -26.99 3.00 -13.08
C LEU A 141 -28.43 3.39 -13.39
N LYS A 142 -29.24 3.69 -12.36
CA LYS A 142 -30.63 4.13 -12.54
C LYS A 142 -30.72 5.43 -13.35
N ASP A 143 -29.76 6.33 -13.16
CA ASP A 143 -29.70 7.60 -13.89
C ASP A 143 -29.05 7.52 -15.27
N GLY A 144 -28.61 6.33 -15.70
CA GLY A 144 -28.05 6.08 -17.02
C GLY A 144 -26.56 6.36 -17.14
N TYR A 145 -25.83 6.46 -16.01
CA TYR A 145 -24.37 6.55 -16.06
C TYR A 145 -23.78 5.23 -16.59
N PRO A 146 -22.66 5.30 -17.34
CA PRO A 146 -21.91 4.12 -17.77
C PRO A 146 -21.55 3.21 -16.60
N GLU A 147 -21.57 1.89 -16.84
CA GLU A 147 -21.27 0.87 -15.83
C GLU A 147 -19.89 1.06 -15.19
N GLN A 148 -18.88 1.49 -15.97
CA GLN A 148 -17.53 1.75 -15.47
C GLN A 148 -17.48 2.87 -14.43
N ILE A 149 -18.30 3.91 -14.60
CA ILE A 149 -18.45 4.99 -13.61
C ILE A 149 -19.17 4.44 -12.39
N ALA A 150 -20.30 3.76 -12.58
CA ALA A 150 -21.09 3.23 -11.47
C ALA A 150 -20.30 2.23 -10.61
N GLU A 151 -19.47 1.38 -11.21
CA GLU A 151 -18.61 0.44 -10.48
C GLU A 151 -17.52 1.19 -9.71
N ALA A 152 -16.88 2.21 -10.29
CA ALA A 152 -15.89 3.04 -9.59
C ALA A 152 -16.46 3.71 -8.33
N LEU A 153 -17.73 4.12 -8.37
CA LEU A 153 -18.43 4.70 -7.22
C LEU A 153 -18.71 3.70 -6.09
N PHE A 154 -18.87 2.42 -6.42
CA PHE A 154 -18.91 1.35 -5.41
C PHE A 154 -17.51 1.07 -4.87
N GLU A 155 -16.53 0.99 -5.77
CA GLU A 155 -15.18 0.55 -5.48
C GLU A 155 -14.34 1.55 -4.66
N ILE A 156 -14.65 2.86 -4.70
CA ILE A 156 -13.97 3.85 -3.84
C ILE A 156 -14.04 3.50 -2.34
N MET A 157 -15.14 2.88 -1.91
CA MET A 157 -15.34 2.44 -0.52
C MET A 157 -14.55 1.19 -0.16
N LEU A 158 -13.98 0.47 -1.14
CA LEU A 158 -13.29 -0.80 -0.93
C LEU A 158 -11.78 -0.60 -0.69
N PRO A 159 -11.15 -1.46 0.14
CA PRO A 159 -11.78 -2.38 1.09
C PRO A 159 -12.36 -1.62 2.31
N ARG A 160 -13.51 -2.05 2.82
CA ARG A 160 -14.19 -1.42 3.98
C ARG A 160 -13.65 -1.91 5.32
N PHE A 161 -13.07 -3.11 5.33
CA PHE A 161 -12.46 -3.77 6.49
C PHE A 161 -11.40 -4.78 6.02
N SER A 162 -10.58 -5.27 6.96
CA SER A 162 -9.54 -6.25 6.62
C SER A 162 -10.15 -7.54 6.08
N GLY A 163 -9.70 -7.99 4.90
CA GLY A 163 -10.22 -9.18 4.23
C GLY A 163 -11.48 -8.94 3.38
N ASP A 164 -11.92 -7.68 3.22
CA ASP A 164 -12.96 -7.34 2.25
C ASP A 164 -12.45 -7.50 0.80
N ILE A 165 -13.37 -7.46 -0.16
CA ILE A 165 -13.01 -7.38 -1.58
C ILE A 165 -12.27 -6.07 -1.89
N LEU A 166 -11.43 -6.11 -2.91
CA LEU A 166 -10.64 -4.98 -3.39
C LEU A 166 -11.25 -4.36 -4.65
N PRO A 167 -11.00 -3.06 -4.90
CA PRO A 167 -11.35 -2.44 -6.18
C PRO A 167 -10.60 -3.16 -7.31
N LYS A 168 -11.30 -3.42 -8.42
CA LYS A 168 -10.78 -4.14 -9.58
C LYS A 168 -10.70 -3.26 -10.82
N SER A 169 -11.62 -2.32 -10.99
CA SER A 169 -11.59 -1.40 -12.12
C SER A 169 -10.47 -0.37 -11.93
N ASP A 170 -9.85 0.07 -13.02
CA ASP A 170 -8.81 1.10 -12.93
C ASP A 170 -9.35 2.39 -12.31
N ALA A 171 -10.59 2.77 -12.63
CA ALA A 171 -11.23 3.95 -12.06
C ALA A 171 -11.47 3.80 -10.55
N GLY A 172 -12.00 2.65 -10.11
CA GLY A 172 -12.19 2.37 -8.69
C GLY A 172 -10.88 2.31 -7.91
N ILE A 173 -9.81 1.72 -8.49
CA ILE A 173 -8.48 1.69 -7.88
C ILE A 173 -7.96 3.11 -7.66
N VAL A 174 -8.02 3.98 -8.68
CA VAL A 174 -7.53 5.36 -8.58
C VAL A 174 -8.31 6.14 -7.52
N LEU A 175 -9.64 6.05 -7.53
CA LEU A 175 -10.47 6.73 -6.53
C LEU A 175 -10.21 6.24 -5.11
N ALA A 176 -10.13 4.91 -4.92
CA ALA A 176 -9.89 4.30 -3.62
C ALA A 176 -8.51 4.66 -3.05
N VAL A 177 -7.49 4.78 -3.91
CA VAL A 177 -6.15 5.25 -3.51
C VAL A 177 -6.19 6.75 -3.20
N ALA A 178 -6.78 7.57 -4.06
CA ALA A 178 -6.87 9.03 -3.88
C ALA A 178 -7.55 9.41 -2.57
N ASP A 179 -8.71 8.81 -2.26
CA ASP A 179 -9.47 9.07 -1.03
C ASP A 179 -8.66 8.74 0.25
N ARG A 180 -7.90 7.64 0.20
CA ARG A 180 -7.06 7.19 1.32
C ARG A 180 -5.85 8.09 1.50
N LEU A 181 -5.19 8.50 0.41
CA LEU A 181 -4.07 9.43 0.47
C LEU A 181 -4.52 10.80 0.99
N ASP A 182 -5.65 11.34 0.52
CA ASP A 182 -6.23 12.59 1.05
C ASP A 182 -6.48 12.50 2.55
N SER A 183 -7.12 11.41 2.99
CA SER A 183 -7.41 11.20 4.40
C SER A 183 -6.12 11.08 5.23
N LEU A 184 -5.10 10.38 4.74
CA LEU A 184 -3.82 10.23 5.44
C LEU A 184 -3.08 11.56 5.58
N VAL A 185 -2.92 12.32 4.49
CA VAL A 185 -2.18 13.58 4.49
C VAL A 185 -2.94 14.64 5.29
N GLY A 186 -4.22 14.84 4.98
CA GLY A 186 -5.04 15.87 5.62
C GLY A 186 -5.19 15.65 7.13
N LEU A 187 -5.47 14.42 7.57
CA LEU A 187 -5.66 14.14 9.00
C LEU A 187 -4.35 14.16 9.78
N PHE A 188 -3.22 13.76 9.20
CA PHE A 188 -1.92 13.97 9.86
C PHE A 188 -1.60 15.47 9.98
N GLY A 189 -1.76 16.24 8.90
CA GLY A 189 -1.56 17.69 8.92
C GLY A 189 -2.50 18.43 9.90
N ALA A 190 -3.71 17.90 10.11
CA ALA A 190 -4.65 18.43 11.08
C ALA A 190 -4.27 18.11 12.55
N GLY A 191 -3.31 17.22 12.79
CA GLY A 191 -2.88 16.75 14.10
C GLY A 191 -3.64 15.51 14.61
N CYS A 192 -4.34 14.78 13.73
CA CYS A 192 -5.19 13.64 14.06
C CYS A 192 -4.50 12.28 13.93
N GLN A 193 -3.18 12.26 14.00
CA GLN A 193 -2.38 11.04 13.94
C GLN A 193 -2.75 10.04 15.06
N PRO A 194 -2.80 8.73 14.79
CA PRO A 194 -3.22 7.75 15.79
C PRO A 194 -2.21 7.60 16.93
N SER A 195 -2.71 7.53 18.16
CA SER A 195 -1.91 7.13 19.33
C SER A 195 -1.88 5.60 19.46
N SER A 196 -1.08 5.04 20.37
CA SER A 196 -1.00 3.58 20.58
C SER A 196 -2.37 2.93 20.87
N THR A 197 -3.26 3.61 21.58
CA THR A 197 -4.56 3.08 22.02
C THR A 197 -5.76 3.64 21.27
N ASN A 198 -5.62 4.76 20.56
CA ASN A 198 -6.76 5.43 19.92
C ASN A 198 -6.49 5.77 18.45
N ASP A 199 -7.48 5.51 17.60
CA ASP A 199 -7.50 5.84 16.17
C ASP A 199 -8.92 6.30 15.78
N PRO A 200 -9.30 7.54 16.13
CA PRO A 200 -10.68 8.01 16.00
C PRO A 200 -11.16 8.08 14.55
N PHE A 201 -10.24 8.31 13.60
CA PHE A 201 -10.55 8.40 12.17
C PHE A 201 -10.28 7.11 11.40
N GLY A 202 -9.79 6.05 12.07
CA GLY A 202 -9.50 4.77 11.45
C GLY A 202 -8.35 4.81 10.43
N LEU A 203 -7.35 5.68 10.66
CA LEU A 203 -6.18 5.84 9.79
C LEU A 203 -5.39 4.54 9.62
N ARG A 204 -5.33 3.67 10.65
CA ARG A 204 -4.71 2.34 10.53
C ARG A 204 -5.39 1.49 9.48
N ARG A 205 -6.73 1.50 9.46
CA ARG A 205 -7.54 0.75 8.49
C ARG A 205 -7.41 1.36 7.10
N ILE A 206 -7.43 2.69 6.99
CA ILE A 206 -7.22 3.43 5.74
C ILE A 206 -5.86 3.07 5.14
N SER A 207 -4.79 3.15 5.92
CA SER A 207 -3.43 2.84 5.50
C SER A 207 -3.25 1.35 5.16
N TYR A 208 -3.85 0.44 5.93
CA TYR A 208 -3.83 -1.00 5.60
C TYR A 208 -4.56 -1.29 4.28
N GLY A 209 -5.73 -0.67 4.06
CA GLY A 209 -6.44 -0.79 2.79
C GLY A 209 -5.66 -0.22 1.61
N LEU A 210 -4.94 0.89 1.81
CA LEU A 210 -4.06 1.47 0.78
C LEU A 210 -2.97 0.48 0.36
N VAL A 211 -2.23 -0.11 1.32
CA VAL A 211 -1.17 -1.07 0.97
C VAL A 211 -1.74 -2.32 0.31
N GLN A 212 -2.89 -2.83 0.77
CA GLN A 212 -3.56 -3.96 0.11
C GLN A 212 -3.92 -3.67 -1.34
N ILE A 213 -4.51 -2.49 -1.62
CA ILE A 213 -4.87 -2.08 -2.98
C ILE A 213 -3.61 -2.05 -3.85
N LEU A 214 -2.54 -1.40 -3.41
CA LEU A 214 -1.31 -1.26 -4.19
C LEU A 214 -0.64 -2.61 -4.44
N THR A 215 -0.54 -3.48 -3.41
CA THR A 215 0.16 -4.75 -3.53
C THR A 215 -0.62 -5.80 -4.33
N GLU A 216 -1.93 -5.94 -4.08
CA GLU A 216 -2.73 -7.01 -4.70
C GLU A 216 -3.12 -6.65 -6.15
N ASN A 217 -3.34 -5.36 -6.44
CA ASN A 217 -3.57 -4.88 -7.82
C ASN A 217 -2.27 -4.58 -8.58
N LYS A 218 -1.11 -4.91 -8.00
CA LYS A 218 0.21 -4.80 -8.66
C LYS A 218 0.52 -3.38 -9.17
N LYS A 219 0.13 -2.36 -8.40
CA LYS A 219 0.32 -0.97 -8.80
C LYS A 219 1.61 -0.43 -8.19
N ASN A 220 2.59 -0.16 -9.05
CA ASN A 220 3.79 0.56 -8.67
C ASN A 220 3.44 2.04 -8.50
N LEU A 221 3.61 2.55 -7.27
CA LEU A 221 3.37 3.94 -6.94
C LEU A 221 4.51 4.42 -6.06
N ASP A 222 5.17 5.50 -6.47
CA ASP A 222 6.08 6.26 -5.61
C ASP A 222 5.24 7.03 -4.58
N LEU A 223 5.21 6.54 -3.34
CA LEU A 223 4.38 7.10 -2.28
C LEU A 223 4.77 8.53 -1.94
N ARG A 224 6.06 8.87 -1.87
CA ARG A 224 6.49 10.24 -1.58
C ARG A 224 5.97 11.22 -2.62
N SER A 225 6.07 10.87 -3.89
CA SER A 225 5.57 11.70 -5.00
C SER A 225 4.04 11.82 -4.94
N ALA A 226 3.33 10.72 -4.67
CA ALA A 226 1.88 10.71 -4.52
C ALA A 226 1.39 11.54 -3.33
N LEU A 227 2.09 11.47 -2.19
CA LEU A 227 1.80 12.28 -1.00
C LEU A 227 2.04 13.77 -1.27
N THR A 228 3.10 14.10 -2.01
CA THR A 228 3.38 15.50 -2.42
C THR A 228 2.26 16.07 -3.28
N LEU A 229 1.75 15.30 -4.25
CA LEU A 229 0.58 15.70 -5.05
C LEU A 229 -0.67 15.99 -4.21
N VAL A 230 -0.83 15.29 -3.09
CA VAL A 230 -1.97 15.44 -2.18
C VAL A 230 -1.78 16.65 -1.26
N VAL A 231 -0.55 16.95 -0.85
CA VAL A 231 -0.22 18.16 -0.07
C VAL A 231 -0.65 19.42 -0.81
N ASP A 232 -0.37 19.49 -2.11
CA ASP A 232 -0.69 20.65 -2.96
C ASP A 232 -2.18 21.03 -3.00
N VAL A 233 -3.07 20.11 -2.64
CA VAL A 233 -4.52 20.32 -2.65
C VAL A 233 -5.13 20.43 -1.25
N GLN A 234 -4.36 20.26 -0.18
CA GLN A 234 -4.87 20.40 1.18
C GLN A 234 -5.25 21.86 1.51
N PRO A 235 -6.28 22.08 2.34
CA PRO A 235 -6.70 23.44 2.73
C PRO A 235 -5.84 24.01 3.87
N ILE A 236 -4.86 23.25 4.35
CA ILE A 236 -3.94 23.60 5.43
C ILE A 236 -2.51 23.43 4.95
N GLU A 237 -1.58 24.14 5.59
CA GLU A 237 -0.15 23.92 5.39
C GLU A 237 0.24 22.54 5.94
N VAL A 238 0.97 21.77 5.13
CA VAL A 238 1.46 20.44 5.49
C VAL A 238 2.96 20.41 5.33
N ASP A 239 3.68 20.39 6.45
CA ASP A 239 5.13 20.37 6.47
C ASP A 239 5.72 19.11 5.84
N ALA A 240 6.96 19.21 5.34
CA ALA A 240 7.70 18.06 4.80
C ALA A 240 7.88 16.92 5.83
N ASN A 241 7.88 17.24 7.13
CA ASN A 241 7.93 16.24 8.19
C ASN A 241 6.68 15.35 8.21
N ILE A 242 5.50 15.90 7.93
CA ILE A 242 4.25 15.13 7.86
C ILE A 242 4.32 14.09 6.75
N ILE A 243 4.91 14.42 5.60
CA ILE A 243 5.11 13.44 4.51
C ILE A 243 5.93 12.24 5.01
N ASN A 244 7.00 12.51 5.77
CA ASN A 244 7.84 11.45 6.34
C ASN A 244 7.08 10.62 7.39
N GLU A 245 6.27 11.25 8.25
CA GLU A 245 5.44 10.56 9.23
C GLU A 245 4.39 9.67 8.57
N VAL A 246 3.69 10.16 7.55
CA VAL A 246 2.72 9.38 6.78
C VAL A 246 3.42 8.21 6.07
N LEU A 247 4.58 8.44 5.45
CA LEU A 247 5.34 7.38 4.79
C LEU A 247 5.76 6.30 5.78
N GLN A 248 6.27 6.67 6.96
CA GLN A 248 6.60 5.71 8.03
C GLN A 248 5.36 4.96 8.51
N PHE A 249 4.22 5.65 8.64
CA PHE A 249 2.96 5.05 9.07
C PHE A 249 2.47 3.99 8.07
N VAL A 250 2.51 4.30 6.76
CA VAL A 250 2.19 3.36 5.68
C VAL A 250 3.19 2.21 5.62
N THR A 251 4.48 2.49 5.77
CA THR A 251 5.55 1.47 5.81
C THR A 251 5.30 0.44 6.92
N ARG A 252 4.89 0.87 8.12
CA ARG A 252 4.54 -0.05 9.21
C ARG A 252 3.32 -0.92 8.90
N ARG A 253 2.35 -0.42 8.12
CA ARG A 253 1.21 -1.25 7.68
C ARG A 253 1.61 -2.24 6.59
N LEU A 254 2.55 -1.86 5.71
CA LEU A 254 3.14 -2.77 4.74
C LEU A 254 3.96 -3.87 5.43
N GLU A 255 4.77 -3.54 6.44
CA GLU A 255 5.47 -4.52 7.27
C GLU A 255 4.50 -5.52 7.89
N GLN A 256 3.42 -5.03 8.52
CA GLN A 256 2.38 -5.88 9.08
C GLN A 256 1.76 -6.80 8.03
N LEU A 257 1.37 -6.27 6.87
CA LEU A 257 0.77 -7.05 5.78
C LEU A 257 1.68 -8.19 5.32
N LEU A 258 2.99 -7.94 5.20
CA LEU A 258 3.97 -8.93 4.76
C LEU A 258 4.26 -9.98 5.83
N VAL A 259 4.36 -9.57 7.09
CA VAL A 259 4.53 -10.50 8.23
C VAL A 259 3.28 -11.37 8.41
N ASP A 260 2.07 -10.82 8.27
CA ASP A 260 0.81 -11.57 8.33
C ASP A 260 0.72 -12.63 7.21
N LYS A 261 1.39 -12.40 6.06
CA LYS A 261 1.55 -13.38 4.97
C LYS A 261 2.57 -14.48 5.29
N GLY A 262 3.23 -14.43 6.46
CA GLY A 262 4.20 -15.44 6.92
C GLY A 262 5.64 -15.18 6.49
N ILE A 263 5.96 -13.97 6.02
CA ILE A 263 7.33 -13.60 5.64
C ILE A 263 8.13 -13.26 6.91
N ASN A 264 9.39 -13.68 6.97
CA ASN A 264 10.28 -13.41 8.10
C ASN A 264 10.46 -11.89 8.29
N SER A 265 10.33 -11.41 9.54
CA SER A 265 10.35 -9.98 9.85
C SER A 265 11.68 -9.28 9.53
N GLU A 266 12.82 -9.97 9.66
CA GLU A 266 14.14 -9.41 9.36
C GLU A 266 14.29 -9.18 7.85
N ILE A 267 13.82 -10.13 7.05
CA ILE A 267 13.78 -10.03 5.59
C ILE A 267 12.85 -8.89 5.15
N VAL A 268 11.65 -8.81 5.73
CA VAL A 268 10.71 -7.71 5.45
C VAL A 268 11.36 -6.37 5.77
N ARG A 269 11.98 -6.21 6.94
CA ARG A 269 12.65 -4.96 7.33
C ARG A 269 13.78 -4.60 6.38
N SER A 270 14.61 -5.57 6.01
CA SER A 270 15.73 -5.40 5.06
C SER A 270 15.24 -4.78 3.74
N VAL A 271 14.16 -5.31 3.18
CA VAL A 271 13.55 -4.79 1.95
C VAL A 271 12.92 -3.42 2.17
N LEU A 272 12.16 -3.24 3.27
CA LEU A 272 11.40 -2.01 3.50
C LEU A 272 12.29 -0.79 3.74
N LEU A 273 13.47 -0.95 4.32
CA LEU A 273 14.43 0.15 4.49
C LEU A 273 14.82 0.79 3.15
N GLU A 274 14.83 0.01 2.07
CA GLU A 274 15.24 0.47 0.74
C GLU A 274 14.05 0.71 -0.22
N ARG A 275 12.95 -0.05 -0.05
CA ARG A 275 11.87 -0.12 -1.06
C ARG A 275 10.50 0.31 -0.57
N ALA A 276 10.33 0.68 0.70
CA ALA A 276 9.00 1.00 1.24
C ALA A 276 8.28 2.16 0.52
N ASN A 277 9.03 3.03 -0.17
CA ASN A 277 8.45 4.08 -1.00
C ASN A 277 7.61 3.54 -2.18
N CYS A 278 7.85 2.30 -2.60
CA CYS A 278 7.12 1.61 -3.67
C CYS A 278 6.50 0.31 -3.12
N PRO A 279 5.29 0.34 -2.52
CA PRO A 279 4.72 -0.78 -1.77
C PRO A 279 4.62 -2.09 -2.55
N TYR A 280 4.23 -2.03 -3.83
CA TYR A 280 4.13 -3.23 -4.65
C TYR A 280 5.51 -3.86 -4.91
N LEU A 281 6.50 -3.07 -5.34
CA LEU A 281 7.88 -3.53 -5.52
C LEU A 281 8.47 -4.11 -4.24
N ALA A 282 8.27 -3.44 -3.09
CA ALA A 282 8.69 -3.96 -1.80
C ALA A 282 8.02 -5.29 -1.46
N SER A 283 6.71 -5.42 -1.70
CA SER A 283 6.00 -6.67 -1.50
C SER A 283 6.51 -7.79 -2.42
N GLN A 284 6.80 -7.49 -3.68
CA GLN A 284 7.35 -8.46 -4.62
C GLN A 284 8.72 -8.95 -4.13
N SER A 285 9.60 -8.01 -3.77
CA SER A 285 10.94 -8.29 -3.26
C SER A 285 10.90 -9.17 -2.00
N ALA A 286 10.02 -8.84 -1.06
CA ALA A 286 9.83 -9.62 0.16
C ALA A 286 9.29 -11.03 -0.14
N VAL A 287 8.43 -11.21 -1.15
CA VAL A 287 7.93 -12.53 -1.54
C VAL A 287 8.99 -13.35 -2.27
N GLU A 288 9.76 -12.75 -3.18
CA GLU A 288 10.86 -13.41 -3.89
C GLU A 288 11.98 -13.87 -2.93
N SER A 289 12.17 -13.14 -1.83
CA SER A 289 13.09 -13.53 -0.76
C SER A 289 12.59 -14.70 0.11
N ILE A 290 11.37 -15.19 -0.10
CA ILE A 290 10.90 -16.45 0.49
C ILE A 290 11.48 -17.61 -0.33
N PRO A 291 12.13 -18.62 0.29
CA PRO A 291 12.48 -19.83 -0.44
C PRO A 291 11.19 -20.43 -1.01
N VAL A 292 11.06 -20.48 -2.34
CA VAL A 292 9.98 -21.19 -3.03
C VAL A 292 10.02 -22.65 -2.58
N LYS A 293 9.19 -23.01 -1.61
CA LYS A 293 8.79 -24.38 -1.33
C LYS A 293 7.31 -24.40 -0.99
N CYS A 294 6.56 -24.89 -1.97
CA CYS A 294 5.49 -25.87 -1.86
C CYS A 294 5.13 -26.24 -0.41
N LYS A 295 3.85 -26.09 -0.06
CA LYS A 295 2.97 -26.81 0.91
C LYS A 295 3.48 -27.94 1.84
N PHE A 296 4.77 -28.13 2.06
CA PHE A 296 5.38 -29.15 2.91
C PHE A 296 6.65 -28.57 3.54
N LYS A 297 6.65 -28.58 4.88
CA LYS A 297 7.79 -28.26 5.76
C LYS A 297 9.11 -28.80 5.21
N VAL A 298 9.95 -27.94 4.61
CA VAL A 298 11.40 -28.17 4.50
C VAL A 298 12.14 -26.81 4.44
N PRO A 299 12.96 -26.43 5.44
CA PRO A 299 13.85 -25.27 5.33
C PRO A 299 15.14 -25.63 4.56
N ILE A 300 16.02 -24.66 4.27
CA ILE A 300 17.50 -24.79 4.11
C ILE A 300 18.12 -24.37 2.75
N LYS A 301 17.46 -24.37 1.58
CA LYS A 301 18.21 -24.05 0.33
C LYS A 301 18.53 -22.57 0.07
N LEU A 302 17.69 -21.62 0.49
CA LEU A 302 17.97 -20.18 0.34
C LEU A 302 18.90 -19.61 1.44
N ASN A 303 19.05 -20.33 2.57
CA ASN A 303 19.92 -19.90 3.67
C ASN A 303 21.38 -19.75 3.19
N ARG A 304 21.86 -20.68 2.34
CA ARG A 304 23.25 -20.61 1.84
C ARG A 304 23.49 -19.45 0.87
N THR A 305 22.52 -19.14 0.00
CA THR A 305 22.66 -18.02 -0.96
C THR A 305 22.62 -16.69 -0.23
N VAL A 306 21.65 -16.49 0.67
CA VAL A 306 21.54 -15.26 1.47
C VAL A 306 22.77 -15.06 2.35
N SER A 307 23.26 -16.10 3.04
CA SER A 307 24.51 -15.99 3.82
C SER A 307 25.70 -15.57 2.98
N LYS A 308 25.85 -16.11 1.75
CA LYS A 308 26.94 -15.72 0.84
C LYS A 308 26.80 -14.29 0.33
N VAL A 309 25.58 -13.84 0.05
CA VAL A 309 25.33 -12.44 -0.33
C VAL A 309 25.65 -11.52 0.85
N VAL A 310 25.25 -11.87 2.07
CA VAL A 310 25.62 -11.14 3.29
C VAL A 310 27.15 -11.10 3.46
N GLU A 311 27.85 -12.22 3.19
CA GLU A 311 29.31 -12.29 3.26
C GLU A 311 29.99 -11.31 2.28
N VAL A 312 29.50 -11.23 1.04
CA VAL A 312 29.98 -10.27 0.01
C VAL A 312 29.98 -8.84 0.54
N TYR A 313 28.93 -8.42 1.25
CA TYR A 313 28.75 -7.01 1.63
C TYR A 313 29.16 -6.67 3.07
N SER A 314 29.17 -7.65 3.99
CA SER A 314 29.43 -7.41 5.42
C SER A 314 30.84 -6.87 5.69
N ARG A 315 31.87 -7.51 5.13
CA ARG A 315 33.27 -7.10 5.35
C ARG A 315 33.60 -5.74 4.72
N PRO A 316 33.27 -5.47 3.43
CA PRO A 316 33.41 -4.13 2.87
C PRO A 316 32.73 -3.05 3.73
N THR A 317 31.47 -3.28 4.13
CA THR A 317 30.69 -2.32 4.92
C THR A 317 31.30 -2.07 6.30
N ARG A 318 31.74 -3.12 7.01
CA ARG A 318 32.42 -3.00 8.31
C ARG A 318 33.73 -2.22 8.21
N ILE A 319 34.50 -2.42 7.13
CA ILE A 319 35.79 -1.74 6.95
C ILE A 319 35.60 -0.25 6.69
N ILE A 320 34.58 0.17 5.93
CA ILE A 320 34.34 1.58 5.64
C ILE A 320 33.58 2.30 6.77
N ARG A 321 32.93 1.56 7.67
CA ARG A 321 32.10 2.13 8.74
C ARG A 321 32.92 3.07 9.63
N GLY A 322 32.41 4.29 9.83
CA GLY A 322 33.05 5.31 10.67
C GLY A 322 34.28 5.96 10.06
N LYS A 323 34.59 5.70 8.78
CA LYS A 323 35.64 6.39 8.03
C LYS A 323 35.05 7.55 7.25
N ASP A 324 35.75 8.68 7.26
CA ASP A 324 35.43 9.83 6.43
C ASP A 324 35.98 9.59 5.03
N ILE A 325 35.15 9.01 4.16
CA ILE A 325 35.46 8.75 2.76
C ILE A 325 34.71 9.80 1.96
N ASP A 326 35.45 10.67 1.26
CA ASP A 326 34.85 11.66 0.36
C ASP A 326 33.95 10.94 -0.67
N ASN A 327 32.70 11.38 -0.77
CA ASN A 327 31.74 10.81 -1.71
C ASN A 327 32.14 11.02 -3.17
N ASN A 328 33.04 11.98 -3.45
CA ASN A 328 33.58 12.26 -4.77
C ASN A 328 34.83 11.42 -5.11
N LEU A 329 35.32 10.56 -4.20
CA LEU A 329 36.44 9.69 -4.49
C LEU A 329 36.06 8.64 -5.54
N GLU A 330 36.70 8.73 -6.70
CA GLU A 330 36.61 7.72 -7.74
C GLU A 330 37.72 6.68 -7.61
N VAL A 331 37.43 5.47 -8.08
CA VAL A 331 38.42 4.40 -8.15
C VAL A 331 39.29 4.64 -9.37
N SER A 332 40.60 4.74 -9.16
CA SER A 332 41.58 4.90 -10.22
C SER A 332 42.36 3.61 -10.45
N SER A 333 42.32 3.09 -11.67
CA SER A 333 43.07 1.90 -12.06
C SER A 333 44.58 2.10 -12.04
N THR A 334 45.05 3.35 -12.16
CA THR A 334 46.49 3.66 -12.09
C THR A 334 47.06 3.59 -10.67
N ALA A 335 46.19 3.49 -9.65
CA ALA A 335 46.56 3.41 -8.25
C ALA A 335 46.43 1.97 -7.69
N PHE A 336 46.25 0.97 -8.55
CA PHE A 336 46.31 -0.44 -8.15
C PHE A 336 47.75 -0.93 -8.09
N GLU A 337 48.12 -1.59 -7.00
CA GLU A 337 49.44 -2.20 -6.82
C GLU A 337 49.43 -3.71 -7.07
N LYS A 338 48.26 -4.34 -6.93
CA LYS A 338 48.10 -5.80 -7.06
C LYS A 338 47.03 -6.19 -8.06
N ASP A 339 47.22 -7.36 -8.67
CA ASP A 339 46.29 -7.92 -9.65
C ASP A 339 44.89 -8.15 -9.05
N GLU A 340 44.80 -8.46 -7.75
CA GLU A 340 43.51 -8.66 -7.06
C GLU A 340 42.68 -7.38 -6.97
N GLU A 341 43.31 -6.20 -6.95
CA GLU A 341 42.59 -4.91 -6.97
C GLU A 341 41.93 -4.70 -8.34
N GLN A 342 42.68 -4.97 -9.41
CA GLN A 342 42.18 -4.89 -10.79
C GLN A 342 41.10 -5.94 -11.08
N ALA A 343 41.27 -7.16 -10.56
CA ALA A 343 40.30 -8.24 -10.69
C ALA A 343 38.97 -7.87 -9.98
N LEU A 344 39.05 -7.38 -8.73
CA LEU A 344 37.89 -6.94 -7.98
C LEU A 344 37.18 -5.76 -8.65
N TRP A 345 37.94 -4.79 -9.17
CA TRP A 345 37.38 -3.66 -9.90
C TRP A 345 36.64 -4.10 -11.17
N SER A 346 37.23 -5.03 -11.93
CA SER A 346 36.61 -5.58 -13.15
C SER A 346 35.30 -6.31 -12.84
N ALA A 347 35.29 -7.12 -11.77
CA ALA A 347 34.08 -7.79 -11.29
C ALA A 347 33.01 -6.79 -10.81
N TYR A 348 33.41 -5.74 -10.09
CA TYR A 348 32.51 -4.66 -9.70
C TYR A 348 31.89 -3.96 -10.93
N LEU A 349 32.68 -3.62 -11.93
CA LEU A 349 32.18 -2.99 -13.15
C LEU A 349 31.13 -3.85 -13.84
N GLU A 350 31.35 -5.16 -13.94
CA GLU A 350 30.33 -6.08 -14.48
C GLU A 350 29.05 -6.08 -13.64
N VAL A 351 29.19 -6.24 -12.33
CA VAL A 351 28.05 -6.34 -11.40
C VAL A 351 27.25 -5.04 -11.32
N SER A 352 27.91 -3.88 -11.31
CA SER A 352 27.28 -2.56 -11.20
C SER A 352 26.38 -2.21 -12.38
N THR A 353 26.60 -2.82 -13.56
CA THR A 353 25.70 -2.63 -14.72
C THR A 353 24.38 -3.40 -14.58
N LYS A 354 24.35 -4.43 -13.73
CA LYS A 354 23.22 -5.36 -13.53
C LYS A 354 22.45 -5.07 -12.25
N ILE A 355 23.09 -4.50 -11.23
CA ILE A 355 22.43 -4.12 -9.97
C ILE A 355 22.06 -2.64 -10.01
N HIS A 356 20.76 -2.35 -10.00
CA HIS A 356 20.21 -1.00 -9.98
C HIS A 356 18.99 -0.91 -9.04
N PRO A 357 18.59 0.29 -8.60
CA PRO A 357 17.33 0.47 -7.87
C PRO A 357 16.17 -0.14 -8.66
N GLY A 358 15.42 -1.05 -8.03
CA GLY A 358 14.31 -1.77 -8.66
C GLY A 358 14.62 -3.13 -9.28
N VAL A 359 15.88 -3.59 -9.32
CA VAL A 359 16.22 -4.97 -9.75
C VAL A 359 15.51 -6.02 -8.88
N ASP A 360 15.07 -7.15 -9.43
CA ASP A 360 14.45 -8.21 -8.63
C ASP A 360 15.48 -8.86 -7.67
N ILE A 361 14.99 -9.51 -6.61
CA ILE A 361 15.86 -10.04 -5.55
C ILE A 361 16.71 -11.22 -6.06
N GLU A 362 16.20 -12.00 -7.00
CA GLU A 362 16.92 -13.14 -7.56
C GLU A 362 18.11 -12.68 -8.40
N THR A 363 17.90 -11.74 -9.32
CA THR A 363 18.96 -11.13 -10.13
C THR A 363 19.98 -10.43 -9.25
N PHE A 364 19.55 -9.68 -8.23
CA PHE A 364 20.47 -9.07 -7.25
C PHE A 364 21.35 -10.13 -6.57
N ALA A 365 20.73 -11.18 -6.03
CA ALA A 365 21.45 -12.23 -5.30
C ALA A 365 22.44 -12.95 -6.21
N GLN A 366 22.00 -13.41 -7.39
CA GLN A 366 22.85 -14.15 -8.33
C GLN A 366 24.02 -13.30 -8.83
N THR A 367 23.76 -12.03 -9.16
CA THR A 367 24.80 -11.11 -9.64
C THR A 367 25.80 -10.79 -8.53
N SER A 368 25.34 -10.61 -7.29
CA SER A 368 26.21 -10.35 -6.13
C SER A 368 27.22 -11.47 -5.88
N LEU A 369 26.87 -12.73 -6.18
CA LEU A 369 27.77 -13.87 -5.98
C LEU A 369 29.01 -13.83 -6.88
N LEU A 370 29.00 -13.06 -7.97
CA LEU A 370 30.17 -12.85 -8.83
C LEU A 370 31.31 -12.11 -8.10
N LEU A 371 30.98 -11.36 -7.04
CA LEU A 371 31.96 -10.65 -6.21
C LEU A 371 32.61 -11.53 -5.14
N LEU A 372 32.06 -12.72 -4.87
CA LEU A 372 32.48 -13.53 -3.72
C LEU A 372 33.97 -13.93 -3.80
N GLN A 373 34.38 -14.54 -4.92
CA GLN A 373 35.79 -14.95 -5.10
C GLN A 373 36.74 -13.76 -5.24
N PRO A 374 36.46 -12.73 -6.08
CA PRO A 374 37.32 -11.55 -6.16
C PRO A 374 37.52 -10.82 -4.83
N LEU A 375 36.49 -10.77 -3.97
CA LEU A 375 36.61 -10.19 -2.62
C LEU A 375 37.46 -11.06 -1.70
N GLU A 376 37.29 -12.38 -1.74
CA GLU A 376 38.12 -13.30 -0.96
C GLU A 376 39.61 -13.14 -1.33
N ASP A 377 39.93 -13.14 -2.62
CA ASP A 377 41.29 -12.97 -3.13
C ASP A 377 41.85 -11.58 -2.76
N PHE A 378 41.06 -10.51 -2.95
CA PHE A 378 41.44 -9.16 -2.53
C PHE A 378 41.74 -9.12 -1.04
N PHE A 379 40.90 -9.70 -0.20
CA PHE A 379 41.10 -9.61 1.25
C PHE A 379 42.21 -10.51 1.80
N ASN A 380 42.56 -11.60 1.10
CA ASN A 380 43.67 -12.47 1.46
C ASN A 380 45.02 -11.84 1.07
N ASN A 381 45.05 -11.07 -0.03
CA ASN A 381 46.29 -10.57 -0.61
C ASN A 381 46.49 -9.04 -0.46
N VAL A 382 45.44 -8.25 -0.24
CA VAL A 382 45.50 -6.77 -0.22
C VAL A 382 45.26 -6.22 1.18
N PHE A 383 46.23 -5.43 1.68
CA PHE A 383 46.06 -4.69 2.93
C PHE A 383 45.38 -3.35 2.68
N VAL A 384 44.12 -3.21 3.13
CA VAL A 384 43.29 -2.03 2.84
C VAL A 384 43.85 -0.76 3.47
N MET A 385 44.40 -0.84 4.68
CA MET A 385 44.90 0.32 5.43
C MET A 385 46.37 0.61 5.08
N ALA A 386 46.67 0.76 3.78
CA ALA A 386 48.01 1.07 3.31
C ALA A 386 48.58 2.36 3.94
N GLU A 387 49.90 2.43 4.06
CA GLU A 387 50.61 3.61 4.56
C GLU A 387 50.48 4.78 3.58
N ASP A 388 50.57 4.50 2.28
CA ASP A 388 50.31 5.47 1.22
C ASP A 388 48.83 5.88 1.20
N GLN A 389 48.59 7.18 1.36
CA GLN A 389 47.25 7.75 1.45
C GLN A 389 46.47 7.62 0.15
N SER A 390 47.13 7.71 -1.01
CA SER A 390 46.49 7.58 -2.32
C SER A 390 45.96 6.17 -2.52
N ILE A 391 46.80 5.17 -2.26
CA ILE A 391 46.45 3.75 -2.37
C ILE A 391 45.36 3.37 -1.37
N ARG A 392 45.50 3.81 -0.11
CA ARG A 392 44.48 3.58 0.92
C ARG A 392 43.12 4.17 0.52
N ASN A 393 43.10 5.40 0.01
CA ASN A 393 41.87 6.05 -0.40
C ASN A 393 41.24 5.34 -1.61
N ASN A 394 42.04 4.89 -2.58
CA ASN A 394 41.56 4.12 -3.73
C ASN A 394 40.90 2.79 -3.31
N ARG A 395 41.54 2.05 -2.40
CA ARG A 395 41.00 0.80 -1.83
C ARG A 395 39.71 1.05 -1.04
N LEU A 396 39.64 2.13 -0.26
CA LEU A 396 38.42 2.50 0.47
C LEU A 396 37.28 2.92 -0.48
N ALA A 397 37.59 3.64 -1.56
CA ALA A 397 36.62 4.00 -2.60
C ALA A 397 36.05 2.76 -3.30
N LEU A 398 36.89 1.78 -3.62
CA LEU A 398 36.48 0.49 -4.19
C LEU A 398 35.51 -0.25 -3.27
N LEU A 399 35.87 -0.40 -1.98
CA LEU A 399 35.01 -1.05 -1.00
C LEU A 399 33.71 -0.27 -0.75
N LYS A 400 33.74 1.06 -0.80
CA LYS A 400 32.56 1.92 -0.69
C LYS A 400 31.58 1.67 -1.83
N LYS A 401 32.08 1.62 -3.07
CA LYS A 401 31.28 1.34 -4.26
C LYS A 401 30.62 -0.04 -4.19
N ILE A 402 31.33 -1.06 -3.70
CA ILE A 402 30.76 -2.41 -3.48
C ILE A 402 29.71 -2.40 -2.37
N ALA A 403 30.02 -1.76 -1.22
CA ALA A 403 29.10 -1.68 -0.08
C ALA A 403 27.80 -0.91 -0.40
N ASP A 404 27.82 -0.05 -1.41
CA ASP A 404 26.66 0.72 -1.86
C ASP A 404 25.76 -0.03 -2.87
N LEU A 405 26.20 -1.15 -3.46
CA LEU A 405 25.41 -1.91 -4.45
C LEU A 405 24.02 -2.36 -3.93
N PRO A 406 23.85 -2.78 -2.66
CA PRO A 406 22.53 -3.18 -2.16
C PRO A 406 21.52 -2.03 -2.00
N LYS A 407 21.95 -0.76 -2.07
CA LYS A 407 21.06 0.41 -1.91
C LYS A 407 19.97 0.43 -2.98
N GLY A 408 18.75 0.74 -2.59
CA GLY A 408 17.55 0.62 -3.43
C GLY A 408 17.09 -0.82 -3.66
N VAL A 409 17.75 -1.81 -3.05
CA VAL A 409 17.39 -3.23 -3.13
C VAL A 409 16.98 -3.78 -1.77
N ALA A 410 17.94 -3.87 -0.85
CA ALA A 410 17.74 -4.38 0.49
C ALA A 410 18.89 -3.93 1.41
N ASP A 411 18.55 -3.47 2.62
CA ASP A 411 19.54 -3.19 3.65
C ASP A 411 19.94 -4.51 4.32
N LEU A 412 21.10 -5.04 3.96
CA LEU A 412 21.58 -6.32 4.45
C LEU A 412 22.05 -6.25 5.91
N SER A 413 22.22 -5.05 6.48
CA SER A 413 22.76 -4.87 7.84
C SER A 413 21.83 -5.32 8.96
N VAL A 414 20.54 -5.50 8.65
CA VAL A 414 19.53 -6.01 9.59
C VAL A 414 19.35 -7.53 9.50
N LEU A 415 20.11 -8.22 8.64
CA LEU A 415 20.07 -9.68 8.52
C LEU A 415 21.08 -10.35 9.46
N PRO A 416 20.79 -11.56 9.98
CA PRO A 416 21.74 -12.32 10.78
C PRO A 416 23.05 -12.60 10.01
N GLY A 417 24.18 -12.31 10.65
CA GLY A 417 25.52 -12.57 10.10
C GLY A 417 26.17 -11.41 9.35
N PHE A 418 25.47 -10.29 9.14
CA PHE A 418 26.06 -9.04 8.65
C PHE A 418 26.92 -8.36 9.72
#